data_AF-Q9PLT5-F1
#
_entry.id   AF-Q9PLT5-F1
#
_cell.length_a   1.000
_cell.length_b   1.000
_cell.length_c   1.000
_cell.angle_alpha   90.00
_cell.angle_beta   90.00
_cell.angle_gamma   90.00
#
_symmetry.space_group_name_H-M   'P 1'
#
loop_
_entity.id
_entity.type
_entity.pdbx_description
1 polymer ?
#
loop_
_entity_poly.entity_id
_entity_poly.type
_entity_poly.pdbx_seq_one_letter_code
_entity_poly.pdbx_strand_id
1 'polypeptide(L)'
;MRVILNTLEFLSSSSLNPLDDLLQLNKEGFIAGPEEEKPAFFLRVENTLAEAPETPTPFPLELQKLFDINPTFLEVSYSNESLDAWEAGCTWIMDNRVTIQLRKRFKKAPFWFGFFSKEEVLSHEAVHAVRMKFYEPVFEEVLAYSTSKYCWRRFFGPLFRSAGETYFFLFFVLFGAFLLPWFPWIGALCILCPSIFFFFRLFRTQNLFRRAKKKIRKLLGIEPLWVLLRLTDKEIRFFATQPTAVLEDFARKEKIKSIRWRQIYQSYFT
;
A
#
# COMPACT_ATOMS: atom_id res chain seq x y z
N MET A 1 -24.92 -38.12 -18.99
CA MET A 1 -24.85 -36.79 -19.62
C MET A 1 -25.81 -35.82 -18.92
N ARG A 2 -25.64 -35.64 -17.60
CA ARG A 2 -26.62 -34.96 -16.72
C ARG A 2 -25.95 -34.36 -15.47
N VAL A 3 -24.73 -33.83 -15.61
CA VAL A 3 -23.92 -33.31 -14.47
C VAL A 3 -23.38 -31.90 -14.73
N ILE A 4 -23.57 -31.32 -15.92
CA ILE A 4 -23.00 -30.00 -16.28
C ILE A 4 -23.94 -28.82 -15.95
N LEU A 5 -25.18 -29.07 -15.52
CA LEU A 5 -26.17 -28.02 -15.27
C LEU A 5 -26.14 -27.40 -13.86
N ASN A 6 -25.35 -27.93 -12.92
CA ASN A 6 -25.38 -27.47 -11.52
C ASN A 6 -24.21 -26.55 -11.11
N THR A 7 -23.26 -26.27 -12.00
CA THR A 7 -22.11 -25.38 -11.68
C THR A 7 -22.35 -23.92 -12.05
N LEU A 8 -23.46 -23.61 -12.74
CA LEU A 8 -23.86 -22.26 -13.12
C LEU A 8 -24.99 -21.68 -12.26
N GLU A 9 -25.51 -22.43 -11.28
CA GLU A 9 -26.55 -21.95 -10.36
C GLU A 9 -25.99 -21.39 -9.03
N PHE A 10 -24.68 -21.47 -8.79
CA PHE A 10 -24.06 -20.88 -7.59
C PHE A 10 -23.65 -19.39 -7.76
N LEU A 11 -23.87 -18.81 -8.94
CA LEU A 11 -23.65 -17.38 -9.21
C LEU A 11 -24.93 -16.58 -9.46
N SER A 12 -26.13 -17.18 -9.30
CA SER A 12 -27.41 -16.48 -9.55
C SER A 12 -28.20 -16.11 -8.29
N SER A 13 -27.63 -16.27 -7.09
CA SER A 13 -28.27 -15.84 -5.84
C SER A 13 -27.58 -14.64 -5.19
N SER A 14 -27.62 -13.48 -5.85
CA SER A 14 -27.84 -12.19 -5.19
C SER A 14 -28.18 -11.13 -6.24
N SER A 15 -29.47 -10.94 -6.50
CA SER A 15 -29.90 -9.62 -6.95
C SER A 15 -29.64 -8.65 -5.80
N LEU A 16 -28.95 -7.52 -6.03
CA LEU A 16 -29.40 -6.16 -5.66
C LEU A 16 -28.25 -5.14 -5.78
N ASN A 17 -28.42 -4.19 -6.70
CA ASN A 17 -27.71 -2.91 -6.83
C ASN A 17 -26.18 -2.95 -7.12
N PRO A 18 -25.72 -2.49 -8.30
CA PRO A 18 -24.28 -2.28 -8.59
C PRO A 18 -23.54 -1.36 -7.61
N LEU A 19 -24.27 -0.72 -6.69
CA LEU A 19 -23.73 0.05 -5.56
C LEU A 19 -23.26 -0.85 -4.40
N ASP A 20 -23.97 -1.92 -4.07
CA ASP A 20 -23.63 -2.79 -2.95
C ASP A 20 -22.35 -3.58 -3.26
N ASP A 21 -22.16 -3.92 -4.53
CA ASP A 21 -20.93 -4.53 -5.06
C ASP A 21 -19.68 -3.66 -4.80
N LEU A 22 -19.77 -2.34 -4.97
CA LEU A 22 -18.61 -1.45 -4.82
C LEU A 22 -18.13 -1.33 -3.38
N LEU A 23 -19.05 -1.37 -2.40
CA LEU A 23 -18.72 -1.36 -0.99
C LEU A 23 -18.04 -2.65 -0.58
N GLN A 24 -18.57 -3.79 -1.02
CA GLN A 24 -17.98 -5.10 -0.73
C GLN A 24 -16.58 -5.21 -1.36
N LEU A 25 -16.44 -4.90 -2.65
CA LEU A 25 -15.15 -4.91 -3.34
C LEU A 25 -14.13 -4.00 -2.63
N ASN A 26 -14.56 -2.85 -2.13
CA ASN A 26 -13.71 -1.94 -1.37
C ASN A 26 -13.20 -2.56 -0.06
N LYS A 27 -14.03 -3.33 0.65
CA LYS A 27 -13.66 -4.07 1.88
C LYS A 27 -12.83 -5.31 1.58
N GLU A 28 -13.00 -5.92 0.41
CA GLU A 28 -12.16 -7.02 -0.05
C GLU A 28 -10.77 -6.52 -0.51
N GLY A 29 -10.57 -5.21 -0.65
CA GLY A 29 -9.28 -4.65 -1.06
C GLY A 29 -9.14 -4.42 -2.57
N PHE A 30 -10.22 -4.57 -3.34
CA PHE A 30 -10.29 -4.12 -4.73
C PHE A 30 -10.47 -2.61 -4.79
N ILE A 31 -9.35 -1.89 -4.76
CA ILE A 31 -9.31 -0.44 -4.90
C ILE A 31 -9.18 -0.10 -6.39
N ALA A 32 -10.08 0.72 -6.91
CA ALA A 32 -9.95 1.21 -8.27
C ALA A 32 -8.78 2.19 -8.39
N GLY A 33 -8.10 2.18 -9.53
CA GLY A 33 -7.01 3.10 -9.83
C GLY A 33 -7.46 4.57 -9.97
N PRO A 34 -6.53 5.54 -9.88
CA PRO A 34 -6.86 6.96 -10.03
C PRO A 34 -7.41 7.31 -11.41
N GLU A 35 -6.92 6.63 -12.45
CA GLU A 35 -7.29 6.85 -13.86
C GLU A 35 -8.09 5.65 -14.43
N GLU A 36 -8.47 4.69 -13.58
CA GLU A 36 -9.13 3.47 -14.02
C GLU A 36 -10.62 3.73 -14.29
N GLU A 37 -11.06 3.42 -15.51
CA GLU A 37 -12.47 3.51 -15.87
C GLU A 37 -13.29 2.38 -15.26
N LYS A 38 -14.60 2.61 -15.10
CA LYS A 38 -15.50 1.64 -14.48
C LYS A 38 -15.46 0.26 -15.18
N PRO A 39 -15.57 0.12 -16.51
CA PRO A 39 -15.53 -1.20 -17.15
C PRO A 39 -14.19 -1.91 -16.95
N ALA A 40 -13.09 -1.17 -17.04
CA ALA A 40 -11.74 -1.71 -16.84
C ALA A 40 -11.53 -2.22 -15.40
N PHE A 41 -12.05 -1.51 -14.40
CA PHE A 41 -12.03 -1.92 -13.00
C PHE A 41 -12.73 -3.26 -12.80
N PHE A 42 -13.97 -3.40 -13.27
CA PHE A 42 -14.73 -4.65 -13.10
C PHE A 42 -14.13 -5.81 -13.86
N LEU A 43 -13.61 -5.60 -15.07
CA LEU A 43 -12.90 -6.63 -15.81
C LEU A 43 -11.65 -7.13 -15.05
N ARG A 44 -10.90 -6.21 -14.42
CA ARG A 44 -9.75 -6.58 -13.59
C ARG A 44 -10.18 -7.40 -12.36
N VAL A 45 -11.26 -6.99 -11.70
CA VAL A 45 -11.81 -7.72 -10.54
C VAL A 45 -12.20 -9.14 -10.97
N GLU A 46 -12.96 -9.28 -12.05
CA GLU A 46 -13.38 -10.58 -12.58
C GLU A 46 -12.19 -11.49 -12.90
N ASN A 47 -11.20 -10.98 -13.64
CA ASN A 47 -10.00 -11.74 -13.98
C ASN A 47 -9.20 -12.14 -12.72
N THR A 48 -9.14 -11.27 -11.72
CA THR A 48 -8.41 -11.55 -10.47
C THR A 48 -9.13 -12.62 -9.65
N LEU A 49 -10.46 -12.56 -9.58
CA LEU A 49 -11.26 -13.55 -8.87
C LEU A 49 -11.25 -14.92 -9.56
N ALA A 50 -11.22 -14.95 -10.89
CA ALA A 50 -11.12 -16.19 -11.67
C ALA A 50 -9.81 -16.94 -11.41
N GLU A 51 -8.75 -16.23 -11.00
CA GLU A 51 -7.42 -16.76 -10.72
C GLU A 51 -7.07 -16.76 -9.24
N ALA A 52 -8.05 -16.45 -8.38
CA ALA A 52 -7.83 -16.43 -6.94
C ALA A 52 -7.39 -17.80 -6.43
N PRO A 53 -6.52 -17.86 -5.41
CA PRO A 53 -6.05 -19.14 -4.88
C PRO A 53 -7.21 -19.96 -4.30
N GLU A 54 -7.26 -21.26 -4.63
CA GLU A 54 -8.26 -22.19 -4.06
C GLU A 54 -8.24 -22.23 -2.53
N THR A 55 -7.06 -21.99 -1.94
CA THR A 55 -6.86 -21.89 -0.49
C THR A 55 -6.28 -20.51 -0.14
N PRO A 56 -7.15 -19.52 0.15
CA PRO A 56 -6.71 -18.17 0.49
C PRO A 56 -5.76 -18.13 1.67
N THR A 57 -4.70 -17.33 1.55
CA THR A 57 -3.83 -17.03 2.69
C THR A 57 -4.57 -16.07 3.62
N PRO A 58 -4.71 -16.38 4.92
CA PRO A 58 -5.31 -15.44 5.86
C PRO A 58 -4.40 -14.24 6.07
N PHE A 59 -4.95 -13.04 5.88
CA PHE A 59 -4.27 -11.78 6.14
C PHE A 59 -4.44 -11.37 7.61
N PRO A 60 -3.44 -10.67 8.20
CA PRO A 60 -3.55 -10.22 9.59
C PRO A 60 -4.74 -9.28 9.80
N LEU A 61 -5.50 -9.49 10.90
CA LEU A 61 -6.66 -8.67 11.27
C LEU A 61 -6.34 -7.17 11.37
N GLU A 62 -5.08 -6.85 11.62
CA GLU A 62 -4.58 -5.49 11.74
C GLU A 62 -4.69 -4.71 10.41
N LEU A 63 -4.64 -5.37 9.25
CA LEU A 63 -4.96 -4.73 7.98
C LEU A 63 -6.40 -4.25 7.94
N GLN A 64 -7.35 -5.07 8.40
CA GLN A 64 -8.76 -4.69 8.45
C GLN A 64 -8.96 -3.53 9.42
N LYS A 65 -8.32 -3.54 10.59
CA LYS A 65 -8.44 -2.43 11.55
C LYS A 65 -7.83 -1.13 11.03
N LEU A 66 -6.64 -1.20 10.43
CA LEU A 66 -5.91 -0.01 9.97
C LEU A 66 -6.44 0.55 8.67
N PHE A 67 -6.85 -0.30 7.74
CA PHE A 67 -7.16 0.09 6.37
C PHE A 67 -8.53 -0.33 5.88
N ASP A 68 -9.27 -1.10 6.68
CA ASP A 68 -10.62 -1.53 6.32
C ASP A 68 -10.64 -2.31 5.00
N ILE A 69 -9.72 -3.28 4.90
CA ILE A 69 -9.56 -4.22 3.79
C ILE A 69 -9.28 -5.64 4.30
N ASN A 70 -9.64 -6.65 3.50
CA ASN A 70 -9.29 -8.05 3.69
C ASN A 70 -9.02 -8.74 2.32
N PRO A 71 -7.80 -8.65 1.79
CA PRO A 71 -7.48 -9.06 0.42
C PRO A 71 -7.19 -10.54 0.28
N THR A 72 -8.19 -11.39 0.53
CA THR A 72 -8.08 -12.85 0.45
C THR A 72 -7.82 -13.38 -0.96
N PHE A 73 -8.05 -12.57 -1.99
CA PHE A 73 -7.77 -12.92 -3.39
C PHE A 73 -6.26 -12.93 -3.72
N LEU A 74 -5.41 -12.36 -2.87
CA LEU A 74 -3.98 -12.24 -3.14
C LEU A 74 -3.27 -13.58 -3.00
N GLU A 75 -2.50 -13.92 -4.03
CA GLU A 75 -1.59 -15.06 -3.99
C GLU A 75 -0.34 -14.72 -3.17
N VAL A 76 0.04 -15.63 -2.26
CA VAL A 76 1.26 -15.50 -1.44
C VAL A 76 2.20 -16.66 -1.74
N SER A 77 3.30 -16.37 -2.43
CA SER A 77 4.36 -17.33 -2.74
C SER A 77 5.51 -17.21 -1.73
N TYR A 78 6.30 -18.28 -1.59
CA TYR A 78 7.47 -18.27 -0.71
C TYR A 78 8.72 -18.75 -1.45
N SER A 79 9.55 -17.80 -1.85
CA SER A 79 10.81 -18.01 -2.56
C SER A 79 11.85 -16.98 -2.12
N ASN A 80 13.13 -17.29 -2.28
CA ASN A 80 14.22 -16.33 -2.11
C ASN A 80 14.74 -15.80 -3.45
N GLU A 81 14.23 -16.32 -4.56
CA GLU A 81 14.61 -15.90 -5.90
C GLU A 81 14.36 -14.40 -6.08
N SER A 82 15.33 -13.69 -6.67
CA SER A 82 15.28 -12.26 -6.95
C SER A 82 15.12 -11.33 -5.73
N LEU A 83 15.22 -11.83 -4.49
CA LEU A 83 15.18 -11.04 -3.26
C LEU A 83 16.59 -10.77 -2.73
N ASP A 84 16.96 -9.48 -2.62
CA ASP A 84 18.22 -9.05 -2.01
C ASP A 84 18.30 -9.44 -0.54
N ALA A 85 19.50 -9.71 -0.02
CA ALA A 85 19.72 -10.28 1.32
C ALA A 85 19.04 -9.54 2.50
N TRP A 86 18.66 -8.27 2.34
CA TRP A 86 17.97 -7.44 3.34
C TRP A 86 16.46 -7.23 3.07
N GLU A 87 15.93 -7.76 1.97
CA GLU A 87 14.49 -7.75 1.65
C GLU A 87 13.79 -8.95 2.26
N ALA A 88 12.70 -8.73 3.01
CA ALA A 88 11.94 -9.80 3.66
C ALA A 88 10.83 -10.38 2.77
N GLY A 89 10.37 -9.58 1.81
CA GLY A 89 9.34 -9.89 0.83
C GLY A 89 9.34 -8.82 -0.26
N CYS A 90 8.51 -9.03 -1.28
CA CYS A 90 8.23 -8.06 -2.33
C CYS A 90 6.86 -8.35 -2.93
N THR A 91 6.33 -7.35 -3.63
CA THR A 91 5.07 -7.44 -4.37
C THR A 91 5.37 -7.38 -5.86
N TRP A 92 4.95 -8.41 -6.61
CA TRP A 92 5.08 -8.46 -8.06
C TRP A 92 3.78 -8.02 -8.71
N ILE A 93 3.88 -7.09 -9.67
CA ILE A 93 2.75 -6.61 -10.45
C ILE A 93 3.07 -6.85 -11.93
N MET A 94 2.37 -7.79 -12.56
CA MET A 94 2.58 -8.17 -13.95
C MET A 94 1.22 -8.38 -14.63
N ASP A 95 0.98 -7.73 -15.78
CA ASP A 95 -0.25 -7.90 -16.58
C ASP A 95 -1.56 -7.80 -15.77
N ASN A 96 -1.64 -6.82 -14.87
CA ASN A 96 -2.75 -6.61 -13.92
C ASN A 96 -2.99 -7.75 -12.91
N ARG A 97 -2.01 -8.63 -12.75
CA ARG A 97 -1.96 -9.62 -11.68
C ARG A 97 -1.01 -9.15 -10.60
N VAL A 98 -1.28 -9.60 -9.37
CA VAL A 98 -0.48 -9.24 -8.22
C VAL A 98 -0.22 -10.47 -7.36
N THR A 99 1.06 -10.70 -7.06
CA THR A 99 1.50 -11.80 -6.21
C THR A 99 2.44 -11.26 -5.16
N ILE A 100 2.21 -11.64 -3.90
CA ILE A 100 3.12 -11.33 -2.80
C ILE A 100 4.14 -12.46 -2.70
N GLN A 101 5.42 -12.14 -2.82
CA GLN A 101 6.50 -13.07 -2.54
C GLN A 101 7.08 -12.79 -1.15
N LEU A 102 7.08 -13.80 -0.28
CA LEU A 102 7.78 -13.78 1.00
C LEU A 102 9.02 -14.65 0.96
N ARG A 103 10.02 -14.37 1.81
CA ARG A 103 11.18 -15.26 1.94
C ARG A 103 10.79 -16.70 2.31
N LYS A 104 11.52 -17.67 1.74
CA LYS A 104 11.31 -19.11 1.98
C LYS A 104 11.32 -19.49 3.46
N ARG A 105 12.11 -18.79 4.29
CA ARG A 105 12.18 -19.02 5.75
C ARG A 105 10.84 -18.81 6.45
N PHE A 106 9.97 -17.91 5.95
CA PHE A 106 8.64 -17.68 6.53
C PHE A 106 7.68 -18.87 6.39
N LYS A 107 8.02 -19.89 5.60
CA LYS A 107 7.30 -21.18 5.60
C LYS A 107 7.43 -21.93 6.92
N LYS A 108 8.57 -21.79 7.62
CA LYS A 108 8.91 -22.57 8.82
C LYS A 108 9.05 -21.73 10.08
N ALA A 109 9.36 -20.45 9.93
CA ALA A 109 9.61 -19.56 11.07
C ALA A 109 8.73 -18.32 10.97
N PRO A 110 8.15 -17.85 12.09
CA PRO A 110 7.35 -16.64 12.10
C PRO A 110 8.18 -15.36 11.99
N PHE A 111 9.51 -15.43 12.12
CA PHE A 111 10.40 -14.27 12.10
C PHE A 111 11.60 -14.44 11.15
N TRP A 112 12.02 -13.31 10.59
CA TRP A 112 13.26 -13.14 9.84
C TRP A 112 14.16 -12.09 10.51
N PHE A 113 15.46 -12.37 10.54
CA PHE A 113 16.47 -11.69 11.38
C PHE A 113 16.13 -11.54 12.88
N GLY A 114 15.10 -12.22 13.38
CA GLY A 114 14.65 -12.15 14.77
C GLY A 114 13.74 -10.95 15.09
N PHE A 115 13.49 -10.05 14.13
CA PHE A 115 12.73 -8.83 14.37
C PHE A 115 11.72 -8.44 13.28
N PHE A 116 11.75 -9.07 12.10
CA PHE A 116 10.70 -8.93 11.09
C PHE A 116 9.73 -10.11 11.20
N SER A 117 8.50 -9.87 11.65
CA SER A 117 7.50 -10.93 11.68
C SER A 117 6.90 -11.17 10.30
N LYS A 118 6.50 -12.41 10.02
CA LYS A 118 5.77 -12.77 8.80
C LYS A 118 4.53 -11.90 8.60
N GLU A 119 3.78 -11.66 9.68
CA GLU A 119 2.56 -10.83 9.65
C GLU A 119 2.85 -9.38 9.25
N GLU A 120 3.95 -8.80 9.78
CA GLU A 120 4.35 -7.43 9.47
C GLU A 120 4.75 -7.30 8.01
N VAL A 121 5.57 -8.23 7.51
CA VAL A 121 5.99 -8.24 6.10
C VAL A 121 4.79 -8.48 5.18
N LEU A 122 3.94 -9.47 5.49
CA LEU A 122 2.74 -9.74 4.71
C LEU A 122 1.79 -8.54 4.66
N SER A 123 1.62 -7.84 5.79
CA SER A 123 0.77 -6.64 5.82
C SER A 123 1.37 -5.48 5.03
N HIS A 124 2.69 -5.32 5.08
CA HIS A 124 3.41 -4.33 4.30
C HIS A 124 3.23 -4.58 2.79
N GLU A 125 3.51 -5.80 2.33
CA GLU A 125 3.33 -6.18 0.92
C GLU A 125 1.87 -6.09 0.47
N ALA A 126 0.91 -6.43 1.34
CA ALA A 126 -0.51 -6.28 1.03
C ALA A 126 -0.91 -4.84 0.68
N VAL A 127 -0.28 -3.83 1.31
CA VAL A 127 -0.54 -2.42 1.02
C VAL A 127 -0.10 -2.06 -0.40
N HIS A 128 1.07 -2.53 -0.83
CA HIS A 128 1.54 -2.36 -2.21
C HIS A 128 0.60 -3.09 -3.18
N ALA A 129 0.19 -4.31 -2.83
CA ALA A 129 -0.64 -5.14 -3.68
C ALA A 129 -2.02 -4.53 -3.97
N VAL A 130 -2.74 -4.09 -2.94
CA VAL A 130 -4.05 -3.44 -3.13
C VAL A 130 -3.94 -2.05 -3.78
N ARG A 131 -2.74 -1.45 -3.74
CA ARG A 131 -2.42 -0.20 -4.44
C ARG A 131 -1.73 -0.42 -5.78
N MET A 132 -1.83 -1.61 -6.39
CA MET A 132 -1.16 -1.93 -7.67
C MET A 132 -1.42 -0.97 -8.84
N LYS A 133 -2.51 -0.19 -8.80
CA LYS A 133 -2.86 0.83 -9.82
C LYS A 133 -2.38 2.24 -9.49
N PHE A 134 -1.68 2.44 -8.38
CA PHE A 134 -1.13 3.72 -7.96
C PHE A 134 0.36 3.77 -8.33
N TYR A 135 0.73 4.64 -9.26
CA TYR A 135 2.13 4.84 -9.67
C TYR A 135 2.75 6.02 -8.91
N GLU A 136 2.82 5.92 -7.58
CA GLU A 136 3.02 7.08 -6.70
C GLU A 136 3.92 6.79 -5.48
N PRO A 137 5.22 7.12 -5.56
CA PRO A 137 6.19 6.63 -4.59
C PRO A 137 6.29 7.45 -3.29
N VAL A 138 5.57 8.57 -3.12
CA VAL A 138 5.85 9.48 -1.99
C VAL A 138 5.30 8.95 -0.68
N PHE A 139 4.04 8.52 -0.65
CA PHE A 139 3.38 8.05 0.57
C PHE A 139 3.12 6.55 0.61
N GLU A 140 3.40 5.82 -0.46
CA GLU A 140 3.19 4.37 -0.54
C GLU A 140 3.93 3.63 0.57
N GLU A 141 5.24 3.86 0.71
CA GLU A 141 6.04 3.32 1.81
C GLU A 141 5.52 3.76 3.19
N VAL A 142 5.05 5.01 3.31
CA VAL A 142 4.49 5.51 4.58
C VAL A 142 3.23 4.74 4.97
N LEU A 143 2.38 4.39 4.00
CA LEU A 143 1.22 3.53 4.21
C LEU A 143 1.67 2.11 4.57
N ALA A 144 2.57 1.51 3.79
CA ALA A 144 3.01 0.14 4.00
C ALA A 144 3.67 -0.04 5.39
N TYR A 145 4.58 0.87 5.77
CA TYR A 145 5.20 0.86 7.10
C TYR A 145 4.23 1.20 8.24
N SER A 146 3.06 1.82 7.97
CA SER A 146 2.06 2.08 9.03
C SER A 146 1.49 0.79 9.64
N THR A 147 1.66 -0.36 8.97
CA THR A 147 1.31 -1.69 9.49
C THR A 147 2.24 -2.19 10.59
N SER A 148 3.45 -1.60 10.73
CA SER A 148 4.42 -2.05 11.71
C SER A 148 3.97 -1.77 13.15
N LYS A 149 4.19 -2.76 14.02
CA LYS A 149 3.95 -2.64 15.47
C LYS A 149 4.91 -1.61 16.12
N TYR A 150 6.06 -1.37 15.50
CA TYR A 150 7.11 -0.51 16.05
C TYR A 150 7.02 0.94 15.55
N CYS A 151 6.96 1.90 16.48
CA CYS A 151 6.87 3.32 16.16
C CYS A 151 8.05 3.85 15.33
N TRP A 152 9.27 3.39 15.61
CA TRP A 152 10.47 3.82 14.89
C TRP A 152 10.45 3.31 13.44
N ARG A 153 9.94 2.10 13.16
CA ARG A 153 9.78 1.61 11.78
C ARG A 153 8.71 2.38 11.03
N ARG A 154 7.57 2.66 11.67
CA ARG A 154 6.52 3.52 11.10
C ARG A 154 7.07 4.90 10.70
N PHE A 155 8.05 5.40 11.43
CA PHE A 155 8.65 6.70 11.17
C PHE A 155 9.80 6.66 10.16
N PHE A 156 10.79 5.77 10.37
CA PHE A 156 12.04 5.71 9.61
C PHE A 156 12.04 4.70 8.46
N GLY A 157 11.15 3.73 8.44
CA GLY A 157 11.03 2.77 7.34
C GLY A 157 10.90 3.43 5.96
N PRO A 158 10.03 4.44 5.79
CA PRO A 158 9.85 5.16 4.53
C PRO A 158 11.00 6.11 4.14
N LEU A 159 12.21 5.94 4.69
CA LEU A 159 13.36 6.81 4.41
C LEU A 159 13.73 6.79 2.92
N PHE A 160 13.74 5.60 2.34
CA PHE A 160 13.97 5.34 0.92
C PHE A 160 12.67 4.92 0.25
N ARG A 161 12.50 5.30 -1.02
CA ARG A 161 11.31 5.02 -1.83
C ARG A 161 11.55 3.97 -2.91
N SER A 162 12.82 3.60 -3.12
CA SER A 162 13.21 2.58 -4.09
C SER A 162 14.56 2.00 -3.71
N ALA A 163 14.86 0.80 -4.21
CA ALA A 163 16.17 0.18 -4.05
C ALA A 163 17.31 1.07 -4.59
N GLY A 164 17.07 1.79 -5.70
CA GLY A 164 18.01 2.74 -6.28
C GLY A 164 18.42 3.87 -5.32
N GLU A 165 17.48 4.39 -4.53
CA GLU A 165 17.80 5.40 -3.51
C GLU A 165 18.66 4.82 -2.37
N THR A 166 18.41 3.57 -1.98
CA THR A 166 19.21 2.86 -0.98
C THR A 166 20.65 2.64 -1.47
N TYR A 167 20.83 2.18 -2.72
CA TYR A 167 22.17 2.01 -3.31
C TYR A 167 22.91 3.34 -3.46
N PHE A 168 22.21 4.39 -3.91
CA PHE A 168 22.77 5.73 -3.99
C PHE A 168 23.27 6.21 -2.61
N PHE A 169 22.44 6.07 -1.58
CA PHE A 169 22.83 6.42 -0.22
C PHE A 169 24.05 5.63 0.25
N LEU A 170 24.03 4.31 0.07
CA LEU A 170 25.13 3.43 0.48
C LEU A 170 26.44 3.78 -0.24
N PHE A 171 26.39 4.04 -1.54
CA PHE A 171 27.55 4.46 -2.32
C PHE A 171 28.21 5.71 -1.73
N PHE A 172 27.44 6.76 -1.45
CA PHE A 172 27.99 8.00 -0.90
C PHE A 172 28.53 7.84 0.52
N VAL A 173 27.88 7.01 1.34
CA VAL A 173 28.37 6.72 2.70
C VAL A 173 29.70 5.96 2.65
N LEU A 174 29.78 4.90 1.84
CA LEU A 174 31.00 4.09 1.72
C LEU A 174 32.14 4.87 1.05
N PHE A 175 31.82 5.63 0.00
CA PHE A 175 32.80 6.47 -0.69
C PHE A 175 33.31 7.60 0.22
N GLY A 176 32.41 8.25 0.97
CA GLY A 176 32.79 9.25 1.95
C GLY A 176 33.64 8.68 3.09
N ALA A 177 33.32 7.48 3.57
CA ALA A 177 34.12 6.77 4.58
C ALA A 177 35.51 6.42 4.04
N PHE A 178 35.60 6.01 2.78
CA PHE A 178 36.88 5.81 2.08
C PHE A 178 37.67 7.12 2.01
N LEU A 179 37.07 8.25 1.65
CA LEU A 179 37.80 9.52 1.54
C LEU A 179 38.24 10.13 2.87
N LEU A 180 37.60 9.78 3.98
CA LEU A 180 37.77 10.42 5.29
C LEU A 180 39.23 10.51 5.79
N PRO A 181 40.10 9.49 5.62
CA PRO A 181 41.50 9.55 6.08
C PRO A 181 42.38 10.54 5.30
N TRP A 182 42.06 10.77 4.01
CA TRP A 182 42.88 11.61 3.11
C TRP A 182 42.29 13.01 2.92
N PHE A 183 40.96 13.10 2.85
CA PHE A 183 40.20 14.33 2.59
C PHE A 183 39.02 14.43 3.55
N PRO A 184 39.26 14.76 4.83
CA PRO A 184 38.26 14.62 5.89
C PRO A 184 36.99 15.45 5.64
N TRP A 185 37.14 16.69 5.13
CA TRP A 185 36.00 17.55 4.81
C TRP A 185 35.15 17.00 3.66
N ILE A 186 35.80 16.48 2.61
CA ILE A 186 35.10 15.91 1.45
C ILE A 186 34.40 14.61 1.86
N GLY A 187 35.10 13.73 2.58
CA GLY A 187 34.53 12.49 3.11
C GLY A 187 33.32 12.75 4.02
N ALA A 188 33.43 13.72 4.93
CA ALA A 188 32.33 14.13 5.79
C ALA A 188 31.13 14.69 5.00
N LEU A 189 31.36 15.55 4.00
CA LEU A 189 30.29 16.07 3.14
C LEU A 189 29.59 14.95 2.36
N CYS A 190 30.35 13.99 1.80
CA CYS A 190 29.79 12.83 1.11
C CYS A 190 28.85 12.00 1.99
N ILE A 191 29.16 11.86 3.29
CA ILE A 191 28.30 11.13 4.25
C ILE A 191 27.09 11.99 4.68
N LEU A 192 27.34 13.25 5.05
CA LEU A 192 26.35 14.09 5.71
C LEU A 192 25.30 14.65 4.75
N CYS A 193 25.69 15.10 3.55
CA CYS A 193 24.76 15.70 2.59
C CYS A 193 23.59 14.77 2.20
N PRO A 194 23.82 13.52 1.74
CA PRO A 194 22.71 12.63 1.41
C PRO A 194 21.90 12.26 2.66
N SER A 195 22.55 12.04 3.80
CA SER A 195 21.87 11.77 5.07
C SER A 195 20.87 12.88 5.42
N ILE A 196 21.34 14.14 5.45
CA ILE A 196 20.50 15.31 5.74
C ILE A 196 19.36 15.41 4.73
N PHE A 197 19.63 15.19 3.44
CA PHE A 197 18.60 15.21 2.40
C PHE A 197 17.49 14.18 2.65
N PHE A 198 17.85 12.90 2.86
CA PHE A 198 16.89 11.83 3.08
C PHE A 198 16.08 12.04 4.37
N PHE A 199 16.73 12.42 5.46
CA PHE A 199 16.03 12.73 6.71
C PHE A 199 15.09 13.94 6.55
N PHE A 200 15.56 15.04 5.97
CA PHE A 200 14.70 16.22 5.73
C PHE A 200 13.47 15.87 4.90
N ARG A 201 13.66 15.10 3.82
CA ARG A 201 12.58 14.62 2.96
C ARG A 201 11.60 13.72 3.73
N LEU A 202 12.11 12.82 4.57
CA LEU A 202 11.30 11.96 5.43
C LEU A 202 10.46 12.81 6.41
N PHE A 203 11.08 13.76 7.13
CA PHE A 203 10.38 14.64 8.06
C PHE A 203 9.27 15.44 7.38
N ARG A 204 9.54 15.99 6.19
CA ARG A 204 8.52 16.71 5.40
C ARG A 204 7.36 15.78 5.02
N THR A 205 7.66 14.58 4.54
CA THR A 205 6.65 13.59 4.11
C THR A 205 5.80 13.15 5.31
N GLN A 206 6.42 12.78 6.42
CA GLN A 206 5.74 12.39 7.66
C GLN A 206 4.87 13.53 8.22
N ASN A 207 5.32 14.78 8.14
CA ASN A 207 4.53 15.93 8.58
C ASN A 207 3.28 16.14 7.70
N LEU A 208 3.40 16.06 6.37
CA LEU A 208 2.26 16.14 5.46
C LEU A 208 1.27 15.01 5.72
N PHE A 209 1.75 13.77 5.83
CA PHE A 209 0.92 12.61 6.11
C PHE A 209 0.17 12.75 7.45
N ARG A 210 0.86 13.21 8.50
CA ARG A 210 0.24 13.47 9.81
C ARG A 210 -0.83 14.56 9.75
N ARG A 211 -0.61 15.63 8.97
CA ARG A 211 -1.61 16.70 8.77
C ARG A 211 -2.84 16.18 8.03
N ALA A 212 -2.65 15.37 6.98
CA ALA A 212 -3.75 14.72 6.27
C ALA A 212 -4.54 13.80 7.20
N LYS A 213 -3.87 12.92 7.98
CA LYS A 213 -4.51 12.07 9.01
C LYS A 213 -5.39 12.87 9.96
N LYS A 214 -4.86 13.97 10.52
CA LYS A 214 -5.60 14.83 11.46
C LYS A 214 -6.84 15.44 10.81
N LYS A 215 -6.74 15.90 9.56
CA LYS A 215 -7.87 16.50 8.83
C LYS A 215 -8.94 15.48 8.48
N ILE A 216 -8.57 14.30 8.01
CA ILE A 216 -9.51 13.21 7.72
C ILE A 216 -10.23 12.79 9.01
N ARG A 217 -9.49 12.62 10.13
CA ARG A 217 -10.11 12.30 11.42
C ARG A 217 -11.11 13.37 11.86
N LYS A 218 -10.75 14.64 11.74
CA LYS A 218 -11.63 15.76 12.09
C LYS A 218 -12.88 15.80 11.21
N LEU A 219 -12.72 15.47 9.92
CA LEU A 219 -13.78 15.55 8.93
C LEU A 219 -14.79 14.41 9.06
N LEU A 220 -14.30 13.18 9.26
CA LEU A 220 -15.12 11.97 9.13
C LEU A 220 -15.33 11.22 10.45
N GLY A 221 -14.56 11.51 11.50
CA GLY A 221 -14.66 10.82 12.79
C GLY A 221 -14.18 9.36 12.79
N ILE A 222 -13.68 8.84 11.66
CA ILE A 222 -13.22 7.45 11.48
C ILE A 222 -11.68 7.32 11.54
N GLU A 223 -11.16 6.10 11.44
CA GLU A 223 -9.72 5.88 11.33
C GLU A 223 -9.19 6.43 9.98
N PRO A 224 -8.26 7.41 9.97
CA PRO A 224 -7.88 8.11 8.75
C PRO A 224 -7.23 7.26 7.68
N LEU A 225 -6.61 6.15 8.09
CA LEU A 225 -5.92 5.25 7.19
C LEU A 225 -6.91 4.51 6.26
N TRP A 226 -8.17 4.34 6.67
CA TRP A 226 -9.23 3.82 5.79
C TRP A 226 -9.37 4.67 4.54
N VAL A 227 -9.29 6.00 4.66
CA VAL A 227 -9.36 6.87 3.48
C VAL A 227 -7.98 7.00 2.81
N LEU A 228 -6.91 7.21 3.59
CA LEU A 228 -5.57 7.50 3.04
C LEU A 228 -5.03 6.39 2.13
N LEU A 229 -5.34 5.12 2.41
CA LEU A 229 -4.93 4.01 1.54
C LEU A 229 -5.48 4.15 0.11
N ARG A 230 -6.59 4.87 -0.07
CA ARG A 230 -7.29 5.01 -1.35
C ARG A 230 -6.99 6.34 -2.03
N LEU A 231 -6.21 7.21 -1.39
CA LEU A 231 -5.84 8.52 -1.93
C LEU A 231 -4.54 8.46 -2.72
N THR A 232 -4.44 9.38 -3.68
CA THR A 232 -3.22 9.64 -4.43
C THR A 232 -2.24 10.51 -3.65
N ASP A 233 -0.97 10.58 -4.06
CA ASP A 233 0.03 11.47 -3.46
C ASP A 233 -0.40 12.94 -3.53
N LYS A 234 -1.01 13.33 -4.66
CA LYS A 234 -1.57 14.67 -4.87
C LYS A 234 -2.72 14.94 -3.90
N GLU A 235 -3.61 13.97 -3.73
CA GLU A 235 -4.74 14.07 -2.82
C GLU A 235 -4.30 14.09 -1.36
N ILE A 236 -3.33 13.28 -0.94
CA ILE A 236 -2.81 13.32 0.43
C ILE A 236 -2.24 14.71 0.74
N ARG A 237 -1.52 15.34 -0.20
CA ARG A 237 -1.04 16.72 -0.06
C ARG A 237 -2.18 17.73 -0.03
N PHE A 238 -3.20 17.54 -0.86
CA PHE A 238 -4.40 18.37 -0.89
C PHE A 238 -5.13 18.32 0.46
N PHE A 239 -5.40 17.11 0.96
CA PHE A 239 -5.96 16.87 2.29
C PHE A 239 -5.08 17.46 3.39
N ALA A 240 -3.74 17.40 3.28
CA ALA A 240 -2.86 18.01 4.27
C ALA A 240 -2.97 19.55 4.31
N THR A 241 -3.27 20.21 3.20
CA THR A 241 -3.13 21.67 3.03
C THR A 241 -4.45 22.42 3.05
N GLN A 242 -5.51 21.89 2.45
CA GLN A 242 -6.77 22.62 2.28
C GLN A 242 -7.73 22.57 3.49
N PRO A 243 -8.61 23.58 3.66
CA PRO A 243 -9.65 23.58 4.70
C PRO A 243 -10.67 22.43 4.53
N THR A 244 -11.29 21.98 5.62
CA THR A 244 -12.22 20.82 5.60
C THR A 244 -13.42 21.03 4.68
N ALA A 245 -13.99 22.23 4.62
CA ALA A 245 -15.11 22.55 3.71
C ALA A 245 -14.74 22.34 2.22
N VAL A 246 -13.49 22.67 1.84
CA VAL A 246 -12.99 22.45 0.48
C VAL A 246 -12.82 20.95 0.20
N LEU A 247 -12.41 20.17 1.20
CA LEU A 247 -12.27 18.72 1.07
C LEU A 247 -13.62 18.02 0.89
N GLU A 248 -14.66 18.47 1.59
CA GLU A 248 -16.03 17.95 1.42
C GLU A 248 -16.57 18.24 0.02
N ASP A 249 -16.45 19.48 -0.45
CA ASP A 249 -16.87 19.87 -1.79
C ASP A 249 -16.12 19.08 -2.87
N PHE A 250 -14.81 18.90 -2.70
CA PHE A 250 -13.99 18.05 -3.56
C PHE A 250 -14.50 16.60 -3.60
N ALA A 251 -14.74 15.98 -2.44
CA ALA A 251 -15.25 14.61 -2.38
C ALA A 251 -16.64 14.47 -3.04
N ARG A 252 -17.53 15.46 -2.88
CA ARG A 252 -18.85 15.51 -3.52
C ARG A 252 -18.77 15.60 -5.04
N LYS A 253 -17.78 16.32 -5.57
CA LYS A 253 -17.56 16.46 -7.03
C LYS A 253 -16.91 15.22 -7.62
N GLU A 254 -15.88 14.70 -6.97
CA GLU A 254 -15.08 13.59 -7.51
C GLU A 254 -15.82 12.25 -7.50
N LYS A 255 -16.77 12.01 -6.58
CA LYS A 255 -17.59 10.79 -6.56
C LYS A 255 -18.41 10.57 -7.85
N ILE A 256 -18.64 11.63 -8.62
CA ILE A 256 -19.38 11.59 -9.88
C ILE A 256 -18.44 11.20 -11.03
N LYS A 257 -17.18 11.65 -10.97
CA LYS A 257 -16.21 11.53 -12.06
C LYS A 257 -15.39 10.24 -12.01
N SER A 258 -15.04 9.79 -10.81
CA SER A 258 -14.12 8.65 -10.62
C SER A 258 -14.80 7.53 -9.86
N ILE A 259 -14.66 6.30 -10.36
CA ILE A 259 -15.17 5.10 -9.69
C ILE A 259 -14.49 4.90 -8.32
N ARG A 260 -13.19 5.21 -8.22
CA ARG A 260 -12.44 5.19 -6.95
C ARG A 260 -13.04 6.16 -5.93
N TRP A 261 -13.29 7.40 -6.33
CA TRP A 261 -13.92 8.38 -5.44
C TRP A 261 -15.36 8.02 -5.10
N ARG A 262 -16.08 7.36 -6.01
CA ARG A 262 -17.39 6.79 -5.71
C ARG A 262 -17.28 5.72 -4.60
N GLN A 263 -16.33 4.79 -4.70
CA GLN A 263 -16.05 3.80 -3.64
C GLN A 263 -15.74 4.47 -2.30
N ILE A 264 -14.82 5.45 -2.29
CA ILE A 264 -14.41 6.18 -1.08
C ILE A 264 -15.60 6.91 -0.45
N TYR A 265 -16.36 7.65 -1.27
CA TYR A 265 -17.44 8.49 -0.78
C TYR A 265 -18.56 7.63 -0.17
N GLN A 266 -18.96 6.57 -0.86
CA GLN A 266 -20.00 5.65 -0.38
C GLN A 266 -19.57 4.89 0.88
N SER A 267 -18.28 4.58 1.01
CA SER A 267 -17.79 3.82 2.16
C SER A 267 -17.63 4.69 3.42
N TYR A 268 -17.32 5.98 3.26
CA TYR A 268 -16.76 6.79 4.36
C TYR A 268 -17.33 8.22 4.51
N PHE A 269 -18.05 8.75 3.53
CA PHE A 269 -18.57 10.14 3.54
C PHE A 269 -20.10 10.23 3.63
N THR A 270 -20.78 9.10 3.81
CA THR A 270 -22.22 8.98 4.07
C THR A 270 -22.49 8.84 5.56
#